data_AF-A0A3B0WDT5-F1
#
_entry.id   AF-A0A3B0WDT5-F1
#
_cell.length_a   1.000
_cell.length_b   1.000
_cell.length_c   1.000
_cell.angle_alpha   90.00
_cell.angle_beta   90.00
_cell.angle_gamma   90.00
#
_symmetry.space_group_name_H-M   'P 1'
#
loop_
_entity.id
_entity.type
_entity.pdbx_description
1 polymer ?
#
loop_
_entity_poly.entity_id
_entity_poly.type
_entity_poly.pdbx_seq_one_letter_code
_entity_poly.pdbx_strand_id
1 'polypeptide(L)'
;MMSTMKGGGKKKVLYLPSTPLNVLVAVAHASAFSDEQVSQIVLIDQKTRETNPYFNALKQWEGALFERVELTLGVAQGWQKIGERKKNFTMLSTLFNQFKPDAIAVGSDRRVEFQYLMQLGQLSSTVVEGWYMDDGLYSYAGRKSSWLKDSVNAALKKIIYGCWWQEPRLVGCSDWIEQVWLFQPDQSISALNHKMKQKLPVKWFASSDVQALSRAIFCEFNLVGQALEQLQKTDVVMLIPHPNNIKKMHGYSERITGFMEKLKERGKTVAIKYHPRTEGVDPLFLQKNEQFWVIPSHLAFEFVLPVLKSQAMVIGDVGTTLLTTKWLRSDIQSVAVLTESNHFESDFRALFSSLGVTILSDFNAILDGYLHD
;
A
#
# COMPACT_ATOMS: atom_id res chain seq x y z
N MET A 1 -7.44 23.56 24.06
CA MET A 1 -8.01 24.85 23.62
C MET A 1 -8.71 24.62 22.30
N MET A 2 -10.03 24.45 22.34
CA MET A 2 -10.87 24.34 21.15
C MET A 2 -10.96 25.73 20.51
N SER A 3 -10.35 25.88 19.34
CA SER A 3 -10.59 27.02 18.45
C SER A 3 -11.94 26.82 17.79
N THR A 4 -12.90 27.65 18.17
CA THR A 4 -14.20 27.81 17.52
C THR A 4 -14.00 28.27 16.08
N MET A 5 -14.11 27.34 15.13
CA MET A 5 -14.18 27.63 13.70
C MET A 5 -15.57 28.17 13.36
N LYS A 6 -15.58 29.41 12.83
CA LYS A 6 -16.71 30.04 12.15
C LYS A 6 -17.15 29.15 10.98
N GLY A 7 -18.45 29.12 10.68
CA GLY A 7 -19.12 28.26 9.69
C GLY A 7 -18.41 28.10 8.33
N GLY A 8 -17.52 27.12 8.25
CA GLY A 8 -16.90 26.64 7.02
C GLY A 8 -17.59 25.34 6.59
N GLY A 9 -17.89 25.20 5.30
CA GLY A 9 -18.39 23.94 4.75
C GLY A 9 -17.39 22.80 4.99
N LYS A 10 -17.85 21.56 4.80
CA LYS A 10 -16.99 20.37 4.88
C LYS A 10 -15.76 20.52 3.96
N LYS A 11 -14.58 20.15 4.45
CA LYS A 11 -13.33 20.19 3.68
C LYS A 11 -13.41 19.24 2.50
N LYS A 12 -13.02 19.68 1.31
CA LYS A 12 -13.06 18.87 0.09
C LYS A 12 -11.70 18.23 -0.15
N VAL A 13 -11.65 16.90 -0.13
CA VAL A 13 -10.39 16.14 -0.27
C VAL A 13 -10.44 15.27 -1.52
N LEU A 14 -9.46 15.45 -2.41
CA LEU A 14 -9.26 14.62 -3.58
C LEU A 14 -8.14 13.61 -3.35
N TYR A 15 -8.46 12.33 -3.32
CA TYR A 15 -7.49 11.25 -3.14
C TYR A 15 -7.00 10.71 -4.48
N LEU A 16 -5.68 10.54 -4.60
CA LEU A 16 -5.00 10.05 -5.80
C LEU A 16 -4.18 8.78 -5.49
N PRO A 17 -4.80 7.68 -5.07
CA PRO A 17 -4.07 6.44 -4.82
C PRO A 17 -3.50 5.87 -6.12
N SER A 18 -2.25 5.39 -6.06
CA SER A 18 -1.60 4.69 -7.19
C SER A 18 -1.30 3.23 -6.90
N THR A 19 -1.44 2.80 -5.65
CA THR A 19 -1.23 1.44 -5.19
C THR A 19 -2.41 0.97 -4.33
N PRO A 20 -2.60 -0.35 -4.15
CA PRO A 20 -3.63 -0.88 -3.26
C PRO A 20 -3.52 -0.38 -1.80
N LEU A 21 -2.30 -0.26 -1.26
CA LEU A 21 -2.09 0.34 0.06
C LEU A 21 -2.61 1.78 0.11
N ASN A 22 -2.34 2.59 -0.93
CA ASN A 22 -2.86 3.96 -0.96
C ASN A 22 -4.39 3.99 -1.03
N VAL A 23 -5.04 3.03 -1.70
CA VAL A 23 -6.51 2.90 -1.71
C VAL A 23 -7.01 2.66 -0.29
N LEU A 24 -6.42 1.70 0.42
CA LEU A 24 -6.78 1.39 1.80
C LEU A 24 -6.60 2.59 2.73
N VAL A 25 -5.47 3.28 2.64
CA VAL A 25 -5.18 4.48 3.44
C VAL A 25 -6.14 5.62 3.12
N ALA A 26 -6.47 5.85 1.84
CA ALA A 26 -7.45 6.85 1.43
C ALA A 26 -8.84 6.58 2.00
N VAL A 27 -9.29 5.32 1.97
CA VAL A 27 -10.59 4.91 2.50
C VAL A 27 -10.62 5.02 4.02
N ALA A 28 -9.58 4.56 4.72
CA ALA A 28 -9.47 4.68 6.17
C ALA A 28 -9.49 6.14 6.63
N HIS A 29 -8.73 7.02 5.95
CA HIS A 29 -8.73 8.45 6.24
C HIS A 29 -10.08 9.09 5.92
N ALA A 30 -10.64 8.87 4.73
CA ALA A 30 -11.93 9.44 4.36
C ALA A 30 -13.06 9.01 5.32
N SER A 31 -13.07 7.73 5.72
CA SER A 31 -14.03 7.19 6.69
C SER A 31 -13.93 7.90 8.03
N ALA A 32 -12.70 8.08 8.55
CA ALA A 32 -12.43 8.73 9.83
C ALA A 32 -12.86 10.20 9.88
N PHE A 33 -12.93 10.88 8.74
CA PHE A 33 -13.28 12.30 8.63
C PHE A 33 -14.62 12.54 7.93
N SER A 34 -15.44 11.51 7.70
CA SER A 34 -16.68 11.58 6.91
C SER A 34 -17.67 12.70 7.34
N ASP A 35 -17.66 13.08 8.62
CA ASP A 35 -18.47 14.19 9.15
C ASP A 35 -17.87 15.58 8.84
N GLU A 36 -16.56 15.66 8.65
CA GLU A 36 -15.80 16.91 8.47
C GLU A 36 -15.41 17.15 7.01
N GLN A 37 -15.45 16.12 6.16
CA GLN A 37 -14.98 16.19 4.79
C GLN A 37 -15.96 15.62 3.76
N VAL A 38 -15.83 16.14 2.54
CA VAL A 38 -16.39 15.56 1.33
C VAL A 38 -15.24 15.00 0.50
N SER A 39 -15.38 13.78 0.00
CA SER A 39 -14.28 13.06 -0.62
C SER A 39 -14.56 12.68 -2.06
N GLN A 40 -13.55 12.80 -2.92
CA GLN A 40 -13.51 12.16 -4.23
C GLN A 40 -12.21 11.36 -4.38
N ILE A 41 -12.24 10.31 -5.20
CA ILE A 41 -11.09 9.44 -5.39
C ILE A 41 -10.85 9.17 -6.87
N VAL A 42 -9.58 9.27 -7.28
CA VAL A 42 -9.12 8.94 -8.63
C VAL A 42 -7.96 7.99 -8.53
N LEU A 43 -8.15 6.72 -8.91
CA LEU A 43 -7.06 5.75 -8.98
C LEU A 43 -6.16 6.12 -10.16
N ILE A 44 -4.95 6.56 -9.89
CA ILE A 44 -4.03 7.08 -10.92
C ILE A 44 -2.99 6.05 -11.35
N ASP A 45 -2.50 6.15 -12.58
CA ASP A 45 -1.44 5.29 -13.13
C ASP A 45 -1.83 3.79 -13.14
N GLN A 46 -3.10 3.50 -13.47
CA GLN A 46 -3.63 2.14 -13.47
C GLN A 46 -3.40 1.43 -14.80
N LYS A 47 -3.30 0.10 -14.77
CA LYS A 47 -3.03 -0.72 -15.96
C LYS A 47 -4.28 -1.02 -16.79
N THR A 48 -5.41 -1.18 -16.13
CA THR A 48 -6.69 -1.51 -16.76
C THR A 48 -7.80 -0.70 -16.07
N ARG A 49 -8.90 -0.48 -16.77
CA ARG A 49 -10.09 0.16 -16.20
C ARG A 49 -11.16 -0.87 -15.87
N GLU A 50 -11.51 -1.70 -16.85
CA GLU A 50 -12.64 -2.63 -16.82
C GLU A 50 -12.38 -3.82 -15.90
N THR A 51 -11.14 -4.29 -15.85
CA THR A 51 -10.71 -5.45 -15.06
C THR A 51 -9.94 -5.06 -13.79
N ASN A 52 -10.04 -3.81 -13.35
CA ASN A 52 -9.34 -3.35 -12.15
C ASN A 52 -10.19 -3.67 -10.92
N PRO A 53 -9.80 -4.65 -10.09
CA PRO A 53 -10.64 -5.12 -8.99
C PRO A 53 -10.84 -4.04 -7.91
N TYR A 54 -9.85 -3.18 -7.68
CA TYR A 54 -9.98 -2.11 -6.69
C TYR A 54 -10.92 -1.01 -7.16
N PHE A 55 -10.86 -0.65 -8.45
CA PHE A 55 -11.77 0.32 -9.04
C PHE A 55 -13.20 -0.20 -9.07
N ASN A 56 -13.40 -1.45 -9.51
CA ASN A 56 -14.70 -2.10 -9.55
C ASN A 56 -15.32 -2.20 -8.15
N ALA A 57 -14.54 -2.65 -7.16
CA ALA A 57 -14.98 -2.70 -5.78
C ALA A 57 -15.40 -1.33 -5.24
N LEU A 58 -14.63 -0.26 -5.49
CA LEU A 58 -14.99 1.09 -5.09
C LEU A 58 -16.26 1.61 -5.78
N LYS A 59 -16.52 1.21 -7.03
CA LYS A 59 -17.71 1.62 -7.80
C LYS A 59 -18.98 0.89 -7.37
N GLN A 60 -18.85 -0.38 -7.00
CA GLN A 60 -19.97 -1.24 -6.59
C GLN A 60 -20.26 -1.14 -5.09
N TRP A 61 -19.29 -0.66 -4.30
CA TRP A 61 -19.47 -0.49 -2.87
C TRP A 61 -20.58 0.52 -2.58
N GLU A 62 -21.63 0.07 -1.89
CA GLU A 62 -22.82 0.86 -1.53
C GLU A 62 -22.54 1.99 -0.51
N GLY A 63 -21.28 2.24 -0.16
CA GLY A 63 -20.88 3.32 0.74
C GLY A 63 -20.88 4.68 0.04
N ALA A 64 -21.55 5.68 0.63
CA ALA A 64 -21.54 7.06 0.16
C ALA A 64 -20.24 7.82 0.51
N LEU A 65 -19.13 7.11 0.72
CA LEU A 65 -17.89 7.72 1.23
C LEU A 65 -17.23 8.65 0.22
N PHE A 66 -17.29 8.31 -1.06
CA PHE A 66 -16.77 9.11 -2.16
C PHE A 66 -17.90 9.55 -3.09
N GLU A 67 -18.07 10.85 -3.27
CA GLU A 67 -19.06 11.39 -4.23
C GLU A 67 -18.76 10.97 -5.67
N ARG A 68 -17.48 10.73 -5.95
CA ARG A 68 -17.00 10.35 -7.27
C ARG A 68 -15.79 9.42 -7.17
N VAL A 69 -15.86 8.35 -7.96
CA VAL A 69 -14.81 7.34 -8.13
C VAL A 69 -14.44 7.30 -9.60
N GLU A 70 -13.20 7.67 -9.92
CA GLU A 70 -12.63 7.68 -11.27
C GLU A 70 -11.28 6.97 -11.32
N LEU A 71 -10.73 6.83 -12.52
CA LEU A 71 -9.43 6.19 -12.77
C LEU A 71 -8.73 6.82 -13.97
N THR A 72 -7.40 6.97 -13.88
CA THR A 72 -6.53 7.27 -15.03
C THR A 72 -5.66 6.07 -15.40
N LEU A 73 -5.41 5.90 -16.69
CA LEU A 73 -4.52 4.86 -17.20
C LEU A 73 -3.07 5.36 -17.25
N GLY A 74 -2.13 4.42 -17.08
CA GLY A 74 -0.69 4.64 -17.13
C GLY A 74 0.04 3.56 -17.94
N VAL A 75 -0.52 3.14 -19.07
CA VAL A 75 -0.01 1.99 -19.85
C VAL A 75 0.87 2.41 -21.01
N ALA A 76 0.72 3.63 -21.50
CA ALA A 76 1.41 4.08 -22.70
C ALA A 76 2.92 4.23 -22.50
N GLN A 77 3.69 3.84 -23.51
CA GLN A 77 5.15 3.90 -23.53
C GLN A 77 5.66 4.96 -24.52
N GLY A 78 6.91 5.42 -24.32
CA GLY A 78 7.56 6.39 -25.20
C GLY A 78 6.74 7.67 -25.40
N TRP A 79 6.61 8.11 -26.65
CA TRP A 79 5.89 9.34 -27.03
C TRP A 79 4.37 9.25 -26.85
N GLN A 80 3.79 8.05 -26.92
CA GLN A 80 2.35 7.84 -26.70
C GLN A 80 1.93 8.21 -25.27
N LYS A 81 2.88 8.11 -24.32
CA LYS A 81 2.70 8.54 -22.93
C LYS A 81 2.31 10.01 -22.81
N ILE A 82 2.75 10.86 -23.72
CA ILE A 82 2.39 12.29 -23.73
C ILE A 82 0.90 12.44 -24.07
N GLY A 83 0.41 11.69 -25.07
CA GLY A 83 -1.00 11.69 -25.45
C GLY A 83 -1.90 11.16 -24.33
N GLU A 84 -1.52 10.06 -23.70
CA GLU A 84 -2.23 9.50 -22.54
C GLU A 84 -2.28 10.50 -21.37
N ARG A 85 -1.14 11.12 -21.04
CA ARG A 85 -1.06 12.14 -19.99
C ARG A 85 -1.92 13.36 -20.28
N LYS A 86 -1.96 13.85 -21.53
CA LYS A 86 -2.85 14.95 -21.91
C LYS A 86 -4.31 14.60 -21.68
N LYS A 87 -4.74 13.39 -22.06
CA LYS A 87 -6.12 12.91 -21.79
C LYS A 87 -6.40 12.85 -20.28
N ASN A 88 -5.46 12.31 -19.50
CA ASN A 88 -5.57 12.26 -18.05
C ASN A 88 -5.68 13.67 -17.46
N PHE A 89 -4.86 14.62 -17.91
CA PHE A 89 -4.90 16.02 -17.45
C PHE A 89 -6.21 16.72 -17.80
N THR A 90 -6.78 16.50 -18.99
CA THR A 90 -8.10 17.05 -19.34
C THR A 90 -9.19 16.54 -18.40
N MET A 91 -9.20 15.25 -18.08
CA MET A 91 -10.16 14.68 -17.13
C MET A 91 -9.94 15.23 -15.72
N LEU A 92 -8.69 15.22 -15.25
CA LEU A 92 -8.33 15.70 -13.91
C LEU A 92 -8.60 17.19 -13.72
N SER A 93 -8.32 18.04 -14.71
CA SER A 93 -8.63 19.48 -14.68
C SER A 93 -10.14 19.74 -14.65
N THR A 94 -10.93 18.97 -15.40
CA THR A 94 -12.39 19.05 -15.35
C THR A 94 -12.90 18.71 -13.95
N LEU A 95 -12.42 17.61 -13.37
CA LEU A 95 -12.78 17.19 -12.02
C LEU A 95 -12.34 18.22 -10.99
N PHE A 96 -11.11 18.73 -11.08
CA PHE A 96 -10.56 19.75 -10.19
C PHE A 96 -11.41 21.04 -10.22
N ASN A 97 -11.78 21.53 -11.40
CA ASN A 97 -12.56 22.76 -11.54
C ASN A 97 -14.01 22.61 -11.04
N GLN A 98 -14.58 21.40 -11.16
CA GLN A 98 -15.92 21.08 -10.65
C GLN A 98 -15.92 20.93 -9.12
N PHE A 99 -14.98 20.14 -8.60
CA PHE A 99 -14.93 19.78 -7.19
C PHE A 99 -14.36 20.93 -6.34
N LYS A 100 -13.31 21.60 -6.84
CA LYS A 100 -12.50 22.61 -6.14
C LYS A 100 -11.98 22.08 -4.80
N PRO A 101 -11.03 21.12 -4.82
CA PRO A 101 -10.52 20.51 -3.60
C PRO A 101 -9.76 21.54 -2.76
N ASP A 102 -9.93 21.46 -1.44
CA ASP A 102 -9.11 22.18 -0.45
C ASP A 102 -7.80 21.43 -0.18
N ALA A 103 -7.81 20.10 -0.37
CA ALA A 103 -6.64 19.26 -0.24
C ALA A 103 -6.57 18.14 -1.29
N ILE A 104 -5.37 17.76 -1.68
CA ILE A 104 -5.08 16.62 -2.55
C ILE A 104 -4.15 15.66 -1.84
N ALA A 105 -4.62 14.42 -1.63
CA ALA A 105 -3.88 13.38 -0.95
C ALA A 105 -3.28 12.36 -1.93
N VAL A 106 -1.99 12.05 -1.79
CA VAL A 106 -1.26 11.13 -2.70
C VAL A 106 -0.30 10.22 -1.93
N GLY A 107 -0.15 8.97 -2.39
CA GLY A 107 0.89 8.06 -1.87
C GLY A 107 2.27 8.29 -2.46
N SER A 108 2.39 9.14 -3.47
CA SER A 108 3.68 9.52 -4.05
C SER A 108 3.58 10.85 -4.78
N ASP A 109 4.27 11.85 -4.28
CA ASP A 109 4.38 13.18 -4.89
C ASP A 109 5.22 13.20 -6.19
N ARG A 110 5.75 12.05 -6.61
CA ARG A 110 6.38 11.83 -7.91
C ARG A 110 5.37 11.50 -9.01
N ARG A 111 4.08 11.40 -8.69
CA ARG A 111 3.02 11.22 -9.68
C ARG A 111 2.76 12.52 -10.41
N VAL A 112 2.70 12.46 -11.74
CA VAL A 112 2.56 13.66 -12.57
C VAL A 112 1.15 14.23 -12.48
N GLU A 113 0.18 13.37 -12.25
CA GLU A 113 -1.21 13.70 -11.98
C GLU A 113 -1.33 14.60 -10.74
N PHE A 114 -0.65 14.25 -9.66
CA PHE A 114 -0.62 15.04 -8.42
C PHE A 114 0.00 16.42 -8.67
N GLN A 115 1.22 16.46 -9.20
CA GLN A 115 1.91 17.74 -9.43
C GLN A 115 1.17 18.67 -10.40
N TYR A 116 0.52 18.09 -11.42
CA TYR A 116 -0.32 18.85 -12.35
C TYR A 116 -1.49 19.53 -11.62
N LEU A 117 -2.18 18.81 -10.73
CA LEU A 117 -3.29 19.37 -9.97
C LEU A 117 -2.85 20.42 -8.94
N MET A 118 -1.69 20.23 -8.29
CA MET A 118 -1.12 21.24 -7.40
C MET A 118 -0.77 22.54 -8.16
N GLN A 119 -0.23 22.40 -9.38
CA GLN A 119 0.00 23.55 -10.26
C GLN A 119 -1.31 24.26 -10.64
N LEU A 120 -2.38 23.51 -10.95
CA LEU A 120 -3.70 24.11 -11.21
C LEU A 120 -4.23 24.87 -9.99
N GLY A 121 -4.04 24.34 -8.78
CA GLY A 121 -4.35 25.02 -7.53
C GLY A 121 -3.70 26.40 -7.46
N GLN A 122 -2.37 26.45 -7.61
CA GLN A 122 -1.63 27.71 -7.62
C GLN A 122 -2.12 28.71 -8.66
N LEU A 123 -2.42 28.27 -9.89
CA LEU A 123 -2.90 29.15 -10.95
C LEU A 123 -4.32 29.67 -10.72
N SER A 124 -5.15 28.91 -10.00
CA SER A 124 -6.56 29.24 -9.76
C SER A 124 -6.79 30.20 -8.58
N SER A 125 -5.73 30.68 -7.91
CA SER A 125 -5.80 31.41 -6.63
C SER A 125 -6.51 30.64 -5.51
N THR A 126 -6.72 29.33 -5.68
CA THR A 126 -7.22 28.43 -4.64
C THR A 126 -6.01 27.91 -3.88
N VAL A 127 -5.98 28.13 -2.56
CA VAL A 127 -4.95 27.52 -1.71
C VAL A 127 -5.33 26.05 -1.55
N VAL A 128 -4.56 25.17 -2.19
CA VAL A 128 -4.74 23.72 -2.11
C VAL A 128 -3.60 23.13 -1.31
N GLU A 129 -3.92 22.36 -0.28
CA GLU A 129 -2.93 21.61 0.49
C GLU A 129 -2.59 20.27 -0.19
N GLY A 130 -1.32 19.94 -0.31
CA GLY A 130 -0.84 18.63 -0.69
C GLY A 130 -0.54 17.77 0.54
N TRP A 131 -1.19 16.60 0.57
CA TRP A 131 -1.02 15.61 1.63
C TRP A 131 -0.30 14.38 1.10
N TYR A 132 0.80 14.02 1.74
CA TYR A 132 1.47 12.76 1.51
C TYR A 132 0.90 11.69 2.44
N MET A 133 0.38 10.61 1.87
CA MET A 133 -0.10 9.45 2.61
C MET A 133 0.97 8.35 2.57
N ASP A 134 1.15 7.65 3.68
CA ASP A 134 2.12 6.57 3.82
C ASP A 134 2.09 5.58 2.63
N ASP A 135 3.27 5.27 2.09
CA ASP A 135 3.47 4.36 0.95
C ASP A 135 4.30 3.14 1.35
N GLY A 136 4.38 2.86 2.65
CA GLY A 136 5.19 1.80 3.22
C GLY A 136 6.67 2.16 3.25
N LEU A 137 7.51 1.25 2.78
CA LEU A 137 8.97 1.30 2.98
C LEU A 137 9.62 2.63 2.59
N TYR A 138 9.11 3.31 1.55
CA TYR A 138 9.69 4.58 1.10
C TYR A 138 9.62 5.69 2.15
N SER A 139 8.62 5.68 3.04
CA SER A 139 8.50 6.65 4.12
C SER A 139 9.57 6.48 5.22
N TYR A 140 10.21 5.30 5.28
CA TYR A 140 11.10 4.90 6.39
C TYR A 140 12.54 4.62 5.95
N ALA A 141 12.73 3.99 4.79
CA ALA A 141 14.04 3.69 4.23
C ALA A 141 14.44 4.66 3.10
N GLY A 142 13.52 5.50 2.65
CA GLY A 142 13.71 6.34 1.48
C GLY A 142 13.88 5.55 0.19
N ARG A 143 14.42 6.20 -0.84
CA ARG A 143 14.77 5.58 -2.12
C ARG A 143 16.27 5.73 -2.35
N LYS A 144 16.92 4.68 -2.87
CA LYS A 144 18.28 4.80 -3.44
C LYS A 144 18.20 5.71 -4.68
N SER A 145 18.63 6.96 -4.55
CA SER A 145 18.69 7.95 -5.64
C SER A 145 20.02 7.88 -6.38
N SER A 146 20.03 8.17 -7.68
CA SER A 146 21.24 8.33 -8.48
C SER A 146 21.29 9.77 -8.98
N TRP A 147 22.14 10.60 -8.36
CA TRP A 147 22.15 12.05 -8.55
C TRP A 147 22.27 12.49 -10.01
N LEU A 148 23.10 11.81 -10.82
CA LEU A 148 23.26 12.08 -12.26
C LEU A 148 22.00 11.74 -13.05
N LYS A 149 21.47 10.51 -12.89
CA LYS A 149 20.29 10.05 -13.63
C LYS A 149 19.04 10.84 -13.27
N ASP A 150 18.88 11.18 -11.99
CA ASP A 150 17.71 11.90 -11.50
C ASP A 150 17.72 13.37 -11.98
N SER A 151 18.89 14.01 -12.07
CA SER A 151 19.01 15.40 -12.55
C SER A 151 18.71 15.53 -14.05
N VAL A 152 19.23 14.62 -14.88
CA VAL A 152 18.92 14.60 -16.33
C VAL A 152 17.44 14.32 -16.58
N ASN A 153 16.87 13.34 -15.86
CA ASN A 153 15.45 13.06 -15.96
C ASN A 153 14.58 14.26 -15.52
N ALA A 154 14.98 14.95 -14.44
CA ALA A 154 14.27 16.14 -13.97
C ALA A 154 14.30 17.26 -15.02
N ALA A 155 15.45 17.53 -15.64
CA ALA A 155 15.58 18.54 -16.68
C ALA A 155 14.72 18.22 -17.92
N LEU A 156 14.77 16.97 -18.40
CA LEU A 156 13.94 16.52 -19.53
C LEU A 156 12.45 16.66 -19.22
N LYS A 157 12.03 16.28 -18.02
CA LYS A 157 10.63 16.41 -17.60
C LYS A 157 10.20 17.86 -17.46
N LYS A 158 11.07 18.77 -17.01
CA LYS A 158 10.75 20.21 -16.99
C LYS A 158 10.55 20.79 -18.40
N ILE A 159 11.26 20.27 -19.41
CA ILE A 159 11.02 20.65 -20.82
C ILE A 159 9.66 20.13 -21.28
N ILE A 160 9.30 18.89 -20.94
CA ILE A 160 8.06 18.25 -21.42
C ILE A 160 6.82 18.79 -20.69
N TYR A 161 6.91 18.99 -19.38
CA TYR A 161 5.77 19.32 -18.52
C TYR A 161 5.72 20.81 -18.18
N GLY A 162 6.87 21.48 -18.12
CA GLY A 162 7.01 22.85 -17.67
C GLY A 162 7.81 22.94 -16.37
N CYS A 163 8.15 24.18 -15.99
CA CYS A 163 9.01 24.45 -14.82
C CYS A 163 8.38 24.06 -13.46
N TRP A 164 7.08 23.79 -13.43
CA TRP A 164 6.34 23.34 -12.25
C TRP A 164 6.66 21.89 -11.85
N TRP A 165 7.21 21.08 -12.76
CA TRP A 165 7.62 19.72 -12.44
C TRP A 165 8.78 19.71 -11.43
N GLN A 166 8.58 18.95 -10.35
CA GLN A 166 9.58 18.66 -9.34
C GLN A 166 9.93 17.17 -9.38
N GLU A 167 11.21 16.83 -9.34
CA GLU A 167 11.66 15.44 -9.15
C GLU A 167 12.15 15.30 -7.70
N PRO A 168 11.25 15.07 -6.72
CA PRO A 168 11.68 14.97 -5.33
C PRO A 168 12.59 13.74 -5.18
N ARG A 169 13.71 13.95 -4.47
CA ARG A 169 14.72 12.90 -4.25
C ARG A 169 14.14 11.74 -3.44
N LEU A 170 13.33 12.07 -2.45
CA LEU A 170 12.63 11.16 -1.55
C LEU A 170 11.13 11.41 -1.66
N VAL A 171 10.33 10.37 -1.47
CA VAL A 171 8.87 10.45 -1.63
C VAL A 171 8.28 11.27 -0.46
N GLY A 172 7.31 12.13 -0.76
CA GLY A 172 6.64 13.00 0.21
C GLY A 172 7.43 14.26 0.58
N CYS A 173 8.55 14.52 -0.11
CA CYS A 173 9.46 15.61 0.20
C CYS A 173 9.44 16.77 -0.82
N SER A 174 8.56 16.74 -1.83
CA SER A 174 8.38 17.89 -2.73
C SER A 174 7.86 19.11 -1.99
N ASP A 175 8.03 20.28 -2.60
CA ASP A 175 7.53 21.54 -2.03
C ASP A 175 6.00 21.63 -2.11
N TRP A 176 5.37 20.74 -2.89
CA TRP A 176 3.93 20.58 -2.98
C TRP A 176 3.28 19.91 -1.77
N ILE A 177 4.07 19.36 -0.84
CA ILE A 177 3.56 18.62 0.31
C ILE A 177 3.73 19.47 1.57
N GLU A 178 2.64 19.80 2.24
CA GLU A 178 2.64 20.50 3.52
C GLU A 178 2.48 19.53 4.69
N GLN A 179 1.69 18.48 4.49
CA GLN A 179 1.30 17.53 5.53
C GLN A 179 1.61 16.10 5.13
N VAL A 180 2.06 15.30 6.09
CA VAL A 180 2.34 13.88 5.90
C VAL A 180 1.59 13.03 6.93
N TRP A 181 0.91 12.00 6.46
CA TRP A 181 0.14 11.05 7.25
C TRP A 181 0.83 9.69 7.25
N LEU A 182 1.43 9.32 8.38
CA LEU A 182 2.32 8.16 8.49
C LEU A 182 1.87 7.18 9.58
N PHE A 183 2.12 5.89 9.41
CA PHE A 183 1.87 4.90 10.47
C PHE A 183 2.79 5.10 11.67
N GLN A 184 4.08 5.37 11.43
CA GLN A 184 5.11 5.60 12.45
C GLN A 184 5.83 6.93 12.21
N PRO A 185 5.22 8.10 12.51
CA PRO A 185 5.82 9.40 12.25
C PRO A 185 7.23 9.61 12.82
N ASP A 186 7.51 9.00 13.96
CA ASP A 186 8.80 9.12 14.67
C ASP A 186 9.92 8.30 14.02
N GLN A 187 9.57 7.28 13.23
CA GLN A 187 10.52 6.40 12.54
C GLN A 187 10.72 6.80 11.07
N SER A 188 10.03 7.83 10.59
CA SER A 188 10.13 8.31 9.21
C SER A 188 11.53 8.83 8.90
N ILE A 189 11.91 8.83 7.62
CA ILE A 189 13.15 9.47 7.16
C ILE A 189 13.27 10.93 7.64
N SER A 190 14.50 11.35 7.97
CA SER A 190 14.77 12.70 8.50
C SER A 190 14.36 13.82 7.55
N ALA A 191 14.33 13.54 6.24
CA ALA A 191 13.85 14.49 5.23
C ALA A 191 12.40 14.92 5.44
N LEU A 192 11.57 14.14 6.15
CA LEU A 192 10.18 14.49 6.47
C LEU A 192 10.04 15.29 7.78
N ASN A 193 11.12 15.55 8.52
CA ASN A 193 11.06 16.20 9.84
C ASN A 193 10.56 17.65 9.80
N HIS A 194 10.69 18.32 8.66
CA HIS A 194 10.23 19.70 8.49
C HIS A 194 8.76 19.80 8.01
N LYS A 195 8.11 18.67 7.71
CA LYS A 195 6.71 18.62 7.29
C LYS A 195 5.80 18.47 8.50
N MET A 196 4.53 18.87 8.38
CA MET A 196 3.54 18.62 9.42
C MET A 196 3.21 17.13 9.46
N LYS A 197 3.67 16.41 10.49
CA LYS A 197 3.43 14.98 10.63
C LYS A 197 2.15 14.69 11.39
N GLN A 198 1.33 13.82 10.83
CA GLN A 198 0.18 13.23 11.48
C GLN A 198 0.34 11.72 11.56
N LYS A 199 -0.11 11.14 12.66
CA LYS A 199 -0.15 9.68 12.84
C LYS A 199 -1.43 9.14 12.24
N LEU A 200 -1.34 8.10 11.42
CA LEU A 200 -2.48 7.27 11.00
C LEU A 200 -2.86 6.32 12.15
N PRO A 201 -4.01 6.50 12.82
CA PRO A 201 -4.46 5.60 13.86
C PRO A 201 -4.87 4.24 13.29
N VAL A 202 -4.30 3.18 13.85
CA VAL A 202 -4.57 1.78 13.45
C VAL A 202 -6.07 1.46 13.46
N LYS A 203 -6.83 2.00 14.43
CA LYS A 203 -8.28 1.81 14.55
C LYS A 203 -9.08 2.24 13.30
N TRP A 204 -8.57 3.16 12.49
CA TRP A 204 -9.25 3.58 11.26
C TRP A 204 -9.33 2.46 10.23
N PHE A 205 -8.35 1.56 10.23
CA PHE A 205 -8.29 0.41 9.32
C PHE A 205 -9.18 -0.75 9.76
N ALA A 206 -9.78 -0.65 10.95
CA ALA A 206 -10.78 -1.58 11.45
C ALA A 206 -12.22 -1.04 11.29
N SER A 207 -12.42 0.13 10.67
CA SER A 207 -13.75 0.72 10.50
C SER A 207 -14.67 -0.14 9.64
N SER A 208 -15.98 0.05 9.79
CA SER A 208 -17.00 -0.65 8.99
C SER A 208 -16.82 -0.42 7.49
N ASP A 209 -16.42 0.78 7.09
CA ASP A 209 -16.17 1.14 5.69
C ASP A 209 -14.99 0.38 5.10
N VAL A 210 -13.88 0.32 5.84
CA VAL A 210 -12.70 -0.44 5.41
C VAL A 210 -13.02 -1.92 5.29
N GLN A 211 -13.75 -2.47 6.27
CA GLN A 211 -14.20 -3.87 6.20
C GLN A 211 -15.17 -4.12 5.03
N ALA A 212 -16.07 -3.18 4.74
CA ALA A 212 -16.99 -3.27 3.62
C ALA A 212 -16.26 -3.24 2.27
N LEU A 213 -15.27 -2.36 2.13
CA LEU A 213 -14.41 -2.33 0.94
C LEU A 213 -13.60 -3.63 0.79
N SER A 214 -13.02 -4.16 1.87
CA SER A 214 -12.34 -5.47 1.83
C SER A 214 -13.26 -6.57 1.30
N ARG A 215 -14.52 -6.62 1.76
CA ARG A 215 -15.51 -7.59 1.25
C ARG A 215 -15.83 -7.38 -0.22
N ALA A 216 -16.01 -6.13 -0.67
CA ALA A 216 -16.25 -5.83 -2.08
C ALA A 216 -15.06 -6.25 -2.96
N ILE A 217 -13.83 -6.00 -2.50
CA ILE A 217 -12.61 -6.46 -3.19
C ILE A 217 -12.58 -8.00 -3.23
N PHE A 218 -12.93 -8.68 -2.14
CA PHE A 218 -12.96 -10.14 -2.13
C PHE A 218 -13.93 -10.72 -3.14
N CYS A 219 -15.09 -10.08 -3.38
CA CYS A 219 -16.00 -10.48 -4.46
C CYS A 219 -15.31 -10.42 -5.84
N GLU A 220 -14.56 -9.36 -6.13
CA GLU A 220 -13.80 -9.24 -7.40
C GLU A 220 -12.70 -10.31 -7.55
N PHE A 221 -12.26 -10.91 -6.45
CA PHE A 221 -11.28 -12.01 -6.42
C PHE A 221 -11.92 -13.39 -6.20
N ASN A 222 -13.25 -13.51 -6.20
CA ASN A 222 -13.98 -14.74 -5.89
C ASN A 222 -13.63 -15.35 -4.51
N LEU A 223 -13.22 -14.53 -3.54
CA LEU A 223 -12.94 -14.93 -2.16
C LEU A 223 -14.17 -14.76 -1.26
N VAL A 224 -15.23 -15.51 -1.59
CA VAL A 224 -16.51 -15.48 -0.86
C VAL A 224 -16.89 -16.87 -0.34
N GLY A 225 -17.86 -16.94 0.57
CA GLY A 225 -18.33 -18.20 1.15
C GLY A 225 -17.20 -18.99 1.81
N GLN A 226 -17.02 -20.25 1.40
CA GLN A 226 -16.02 -21.17 1.98
C GLN A 226 -14.59 -20.62 1.92
N ALA A 227 -14.21 -19.91 0.85
CA ALA A 227 -12.86 -19.33 0.73
C ALA A 227 -12.61 -18.25 1.80
N LEU A 228 -13.63 -17.45 2.10
CA LEU A 228 -13.55 -16.45 3.16
C LEU A 228 -13.51 -17.11 4.55
N GLU A 229 -14.31 -18.16 4.77
CA GLU A 229 -14.28 -18.91 6.03
C GLU A 229 -12.93 -19.57 6.28
N GLN A 230 -12.28 -20.12 5.25
CA GLN A 230 -10.93 -20.67 5.33
C GLN A 230 -9.91 -19.59 5.72
N LEU A 231 -10.02 -18.41 5.12
CA LEU A 231 -9.16 -17.28 5.45
C LEU A 231 -9.35 -16.81 6.90
N GLN A 232 -10.59 -16.77 7.39
CA GLN A 232 -10.89 -16.41 8.78
C GLN A 232 -10.40 -17.46 9.79
N LYS A 233 -10.32 -18.74 9.41
CA LYS A 233 -9.83 -19.83 10.26
C LYS A 233 -8.31 -20.00 10.23
N THR A 234 -7.62 -19.36 9.28
CA THR A 234 -6.18 -19.51 9.03
C THR A 234 -5.35 -19.21 10.27
N ASP A 235 -4.49 -20.16 10.66
CA ASP A 235 -3.51 -20.01 11.75
C ASP A 235 -2.28 -19.22 11.30
N VAL A 236 -1.77 -19.56 10.11
CA VAL A 236 -0.51 -19.04 9.58
C VAL A 236 -0.71 -18.51 8.17
N VAL A 237 -0.21 -17.31 7.89
CA VAL A 237 -0.04 -16.81 6.52
C VAL A 237 1.44 -16.84 6.15
N MET A 238 1.76 -17.54 5.07
CA MET A 238 3.10 -17.54 4.48
C MET A 238 3.19 -16.56 3.32
N LEU A 239 3.96 -15.48 3.50
CA LEU A 239 4.27 -14.51 2.46
C LEU A 239 5.48 -14.97 1.66
N ILE A 240 5.29 -15.28 0.38
CA ILE A 240 6.36 -15.73 -0.52
C ILE A 240 6.91 -14.52 -1.31
N PRO A 241 8.22 -14.24 -1.25
CA PRO A 241 8.79 -13.05 -1.86
C PRO A 241 8.88 -13.16 -3.38
N HIS A 242 9.29 -12.06 -4.01
CA HIS A 242 9.50 -12.00 -5.46
C HIS A 242 10.48 -13.11 -5.93
N PRO A 243 10.27 -13.75 -7.10
CA PRO A 243 11.17 -14.80 -7.61
C PRO A 243 12.66 -14.39 -7.66
N ASN A 244 12.96 -13.16 -8.07
CA ASN A 244 14.32 -12.61 -8.03
C ASN A 244 14.94 -12.51 -6.62
N ASN A 245 14.14 -12.39 -5.56
CA ASN A 245 14.62 -12.43 -4.18
C ASN A 245 14.87 -13.89 -3.78
N ILE A 246 13.96 -14.80 -4.12
CA ILE A 246 14.15 -16.25 -3.88
C ILE A 246 15.49 -16.73 -4.46
N LYS A 247 15.83 -16.31 -5.69
CA LYS A 247 17.13 -16.63 -6.32
C LYS A 247 18.36 -16.16 -5.53
N LYS A 248 18.22 -15.15 -4.67
CA LYS A 248 19.29 -14.62 -3.80
C LYS A 248 19.30 -15.28 -2.42
N MET A 249 18.29 -16.07 -2.09
CA MET A 249 18.12 -16.74 -0.81
C MET A 249 18.44 -18.23 -0.96
N HIS A 250 19.72 -18.57 -0.77
CA HIS A 250 20.18 -19.94 -0.99
C HIS A 250 19.43 -20.94 -0.08
N GLY A 251 18.95 -22.03 -0.66
CA GLY A 251 18.18 -23.06 0.05
C GLY A 251 16.75 -22.66 0.44
N TYR A 252 16.24 -21.52 -0.05
CA TYR A 252 14.94 -20.98 0.36
C TYR A 252 13.79 -21.98 0.12
N SER A 253 13.70 -22.55 -1.07
CA SER A 253 12.61 -23.46 -1.46
C SER A 253 12.59 -24.72 -0.60
N GLU A 254 13.76 -25.28 -0.28
CA GLU A 254 13.90 -26.45 0.58
C GLU A 254 13.50 -26.12 2.02
N ARG A 255 13.97 -24.99 2.55
CA ARG A 255 13.64 -24.53 3.91
C ARG A 255 12.14 -24.33 4.09
N ILE A 256 11.50 -23.61 3.16
CA ILE A 256 10.06 -23.35 3.28
C ILE A 256 9.24 -24.63 3.09
N THR A 257 9.62 -25.51 2.15
CA THR A 257 8.91 -26.79 1.97
C THR A 257 9.00 -27.64 3.24
N GLY A 258 10.18 -27.74 3.85
CA GLY A 258 10.36 -28.46 5.11
C GLY A 258 9.55 -27.85 6.26
N PHE A 259 9.46 -26.52 6.34
CA PHE A 259 8.63 -25.84 7.33
C PHE A 259 7.13 -26.10 7.12
N MET A 260 6.67 -26.07 5.86
CA MET A 260 5.28 -26.34 5.52
C MET A 260 4.86 -27.78 5.89
N GLU A 261 5.72 -28.79 5.69
CA GLU A 261 5.41 -30.16 6.14
C GLU A 261 5.26 -30.24 7.67
N LYS A 262 6.09 -29.52 8.44
CA LYS A 262 5.96 -29.48 9.91
C LYS A 262 4.67 -28.78 10.37
N LEU A 263 4.24 -27.72 9.68
CA LEU A 263 2.95 -27.08 9.96
C LEU A 263 1.77 -28.03 9.71
N LYS A 264 1.85 -28.83 8.65
CA LYS A 264 0.85 -29.86 8.31
C LYS A 264 0.80 -30.96 9.37
N GLU A 265 1.96 -31.46 9.82
CA GLU A 265 2.04 -32.46 10.89
C GLU A 265 1.38 -31.97 12.20
N ARG A 266 1.45 -30.67 12.47
CA ARG A 266 0.79 -30.01 13.61
C ARG A 266 -0.66 -29.60 13.34
N GLY A 267 -1.23 -29.99 12.20
CA GLY A 267 -2.62 -29.70 11.83
C GLY A 267 -2.95 -28.22 11.68
N LYS A 268 -1.95 -27.35 11.47
CA LYS A 268 -2.17 -25.90 11.30
C LYS A 268 -2.73 -25.60 9.92
N THR A 269 -3.66 -24.66 9.85
CA THR A 269 -4.21 -24.14 8.58
C THR A 269 -3.33 -23.01 8.04
N VAL A 270 -2.97 -23.08 6.75
CA VAL A 270 -1.99 -22.17 6.16
C VAL A 270 -2.55 -21.49 4.90
N ALA A 271 -2.51 -20.17 4.88
CA ALA A 271 -2.73 -19.39 3.67
C ALA A 271 -1.41 -18.96 3.05
N ILE A 272 -1.21 -19.24 1.77
CA ILE A 272 0.03 -18.95 1.04
C ILE A 272 -0.21 -17.74 0.16
N LYS A 273 0.61 -16.70 0.30
CA LYS A 273 0.52 -15.47 -0.48
C LYS A 273 1.78 -15.26 -1.30
N TYR A 274 1.69 -15.52 -2.59
CA TYR A 274 2.76 -15.19 -3.54
C TYR A 274 2.82 -13.69 -3.85
N HIS A 275 4.03 -13.21 -4.17
CA HIS A 275 4.25 -11.87 -4.70
C HIS A 275 3.42 -11.65 -6.00
N PRO A 276 2.83 -10.47 -6.24
CA PRO A 276 1.99 -10.20 -7.44
C PRO A 276 2.69 -10.30 -8.81
N ARG A 277 4.00 -10.57 -8.84
CA ARG A 277 4.82 -10.74 -10.06
C ARG A 277 5.30 -12.18 -10.22
N THR A 278 4.84 -13.07 -9.35
CA THR A 278 5.08 -14.50 -9.46
C THR A 278 4.16 -15.06 -10.54
N GLU A 279 4.73 -15.82 -11.48
CA GLU A 279 3.97 -16.50 -12.52
C GLU A 279 3.41 -17.83 -11.99
N GLY A 280 2.19 -18.17 -12.41
CA GLY A 280 1.47 -19.33 -11.91
C GLY A 280 0.77 -19.09 -10.57
N VAL A 281 -0.08 -20.06 -10.17
CA VAL A 281 -0.83 -20.00 -8.91
C VAL A 281 0.04 -20.46 -7.74
N ASP A 282 0.70 -21.61 -7.88
CA ASP A 282 1.50 -22.23 -6.82
C ASP A 282 2.83 -22.80 -7.35
N PRO A 283 3.77 -21.95 -7.81
CA PRO A 283 4.98 -22.41 -8.50
C PRO A 283 5.97 -23.17 -7.61
N LEU A 284 5.86 -23.07 -6.28
CA LEU A 284 6.65 -23.87 -5.36
C LEU A 284 5.93 -25.14 -4.89
N PHE A 285 4.72 -25.40 -5.42
CA PHE A 285 3.89 -26.55 -5.07
C PHE A 285 3.67 -26.68 -3.56
N LEU A 286 3.43 -25.56 -2.87
CA LEU A 286 3.26 -25.50 -1.42
C LEU A 286 1.85 -25.87 -0.99
N GLN A 287 0.86 -25.83 -1.88
CA GLN A 287 -0.50 -26.26 -1.61
C GLN A 287 -0.60 -27.79 -1.63
N LYS A 288 -0.06 -28.43 -0.58
CA LYS A 288 0.08 -29.90 -0.52
C LYS A 288 -1.21 -30.64 -0.17
N ASN A 289 -2.19 -29.98 0.43
CA ASN A 289 -3.44 -30.58 0.93
C ASN A 289 -4.51 -29.49 1.17
N GLU A 290 -5.71 -29.87 1.62
CA GLU A 290 -6.85 -28.97 1.84
C GLU A 290 -6.69 -27.94 2.98
N GLN A 291 -5.81 -28.19 3.94
CA GLN A 291 -5.49 -27.24 5.02
C GLN A 291 -4.65 -26.07 4.52
N PHE A 292 -3.97 -26.25 3.38
CA PHE A 292 -3.12 -25.25 2.76
C PHE A 292 -3.82 -24.71 1.52
N TRP A 293 -3.83 -23.40 1.35
CA TRP A 293 -4.51 -22.78 0.22
C TRP A 293 -3.81 -21.50 -0.22
N VAL A 294 -3.98 -21.13 -1.49
CA VAL A 294 -3.29 -19.99 -2.08
C VAL A 294 -4.21 -18.79 -2.17
N ILE A 295 -3.79 -17.69 -1.56
CA ILE A 295 -4.42 -16.38 -1.73
C ILE A 295 -4.06 -15.85 -3.13
N PRO A 296 -5.03 -15.36 -3.93
CA PRO A 296 -4.78 -14.72 -5.22
C PRO A 296 -3.60 -13.75 -5.19
N SER A 297 -2.62 -13.95 -6.08
CA SER A 297 -1.36 -13.20 -6.05
C SER A 297 -1.55 -11.70 -6.28
N HIS A 298 -2.56 -11.30 -7.06
CA HIS A 298 -2.89 -9.90 -7.34
C HIS A 298 -3.73 -9.19 -6.27
N LEU A 299 -4.30 -9.92 -5.31
CA LEU A 299 -4.92 -9.33 -4.13
C LEU A 299 -3.81 -8.77 -3.23
N ALA A 300 -3.88 -7.49 -2.90
CA ALA A 300 -2.96 -6.87 -1.97
C ALA A 300 -3.24 -7.40 -0.56
N PHE A 301 -2.16 -7.75 0.14
CA PHE A 301 -2.26 -8.44 1.42
C PHE A 301 -2.89 -7.56 2.50
N GLU A 302 -2.76 -6.25 2.38
CA GLU A 302 -3.34 -5.28 3.30
C GLU A 302 -4.87 -5.43 3.40
N PHE A 303 -5.55 -5.88 2.35
CA PHE A 303 -6.99 -6.15 2.38
C PHE A 303 -7.36 -7.51 2.97
N VAL A 304 -6.40 -8.43 3.10
CA VAL A 304 -6.53 -9.74 3.75
C VAL A 304 -6.46 -9.59 5.27
N LEU A 305 -5.60 -8.69 5.76
CA LEU A 305 -5.37 -8.47 7.19
C LEU A 305 -6.64 -8.27 8.03
N PRO A 306 -7.67 -7.51 7.62
CA PRO A 306 -8.84 -7.27 8.45
C PRO A 306 -9.69 -8.51 8.75
N VAL A 307 -9.60 -9.56 7.93
CA VAL A 307 -10.42 -10.78 8.10
C VAL A 307 -9.66 -11.94 8.73
N LEU A 308 -8.34 -11.82 8.90
CA LEU A 308 -7.58 -12.81 9.67
C LEU A 308 -8.03 -12.79 11.13
N LYS A 309 -8.16 -13.97 11.74
CA LYS A 309 -8.45 -14.09 13.17
C LYS A 309 -7.37 -13.42 14.01
N SER A 310 -7.74 -13.02 15.23
CA SER A 310 -6.78 -12.57 16.23
C SER A 310 -5.77 -13.68 16.52
N GLN A 311 -4.52 -13.30 16.81
CA GLN A 311 -3.41 -14.24 17.05
C GLN A 311 -3.00 -15.09 15.84
N ALA A 312 -3.55 -14.84 14.64
CA ALA A 312 -2.94 -15.38 13.43
C ALA A 312 -1.47 -14.93 13.33
N MET A 313 -0.64 -15.76 12.70
CA MET A 313 0.76 -15.44 12.47
C MET A 313 1.00 -15.15 11.00
N VAL A 314 1.69 -14.07 10.69
CA VAL A 314 2.13 -13.73 9.33
C VAL A 314 3.64 -13.86 9.30
N ILE A 315 4.12 -14.81 8.50
CA ILE A 315 5.53 -15.14 8.37
C ILE A 315 5.96 -14.80 6.94
N GLY A 316 7.11 -14.18 6.79
CA GLY A 316 7.73 -13.94 5.49
C GLY A 316 9.22 -13.69 5.63
N ASP A 317 9.83 -13.17 4.58
CA ASP A 317 11.26 -12.81 4.55
C ASP A 317 11.40 -11.30 4.31
N VAL A 318 12.22 -10.89 3.34
CA VAL A 318 12.53 -9.50 2.93
C VAL A 318 11.33 -8.69 2.37
N GLY A 319 10.09 -9.13 2.59
CA GLY A 319 8.87 -8.50 2.09
C GLY A 319 8.41 -7.34 2.98
N THR A 320 8.10 -6.19 2.37
CA THR A 320 7.61 -4.99 3.09
C THR A 320 6.23 -5.17 3.71
N THR A 321 5.50 -6.18 3.28
CA THR A 321 4.18 -6.54 3.77
C THR A 321 4.17 -6.95 5.25
N LEU A 322 5.31 -7.38 5.81
CA LEU A 322 5.44 -7.63 7.25
C LEU A 322 5.33 -6.32 8.06
N LEU A 323 5.82 -5.21 7.51
CA LEU A 323 5.71 -3.90 8.13
C LEU A 323 4.25 -3.43 8.16
N THR A 324 3.55 -3.52 7.03
CA THR A 324 2.14 -3.14 6.95
C THR A 324 1.28 -4.04 7.85
N THR A 325 1.61 -5.33 7.97
CA THR A 325 0.98 -6.24 8.95
C THR A 325 1.13 -5.70 10.37
N LYS A 326 2.37 -5.43 10.80
CA LYS A 326 2.66 -4.95 12.15
C LYS A 326 1.93 -3.65 12.49
N TRP A 327 1.81 -2.74 11.51
CA TRP A 327 1.19 -1.45 11.71
C TRP A 327 -0.34 -1.50 11.66
N LEU A 328 -0.92 -2.32 10.78
CA LEU A 328 -2.37 -2.40 10.60
C LEU A 328 -3.05 -3.35 11.59
N ARG A 329 -2.35 -4.39 12.06
CA ARG A 329 -2.85 -5.40 12.99
C ARG A 329 -1.77 -5.74 14.01
N SER A 330 -1.57 -4.86 14.99
CA SER A 330 -0.56 -5.06 16.04
C SER A 330 -0.82 -6.28 16.93
N ASP A 331 -2.04 -6.82 16.90
CA ASP A 331 -2.46 -8.05 17.57
C ASP A 331 -2.09 -9.32 16.78
N ILE A 332 -1.73 -9.19 15.50
CA ILE A 332 -1.21 -10.28 14.66
C ILE A 332 0.31 -10.32 14.81
N GLN A 333 0.84 -11.52 15.00
CA GLN A 333 2.27 -11.70 15.09
C GLN A 333 2.88 -11.66 13.69
N SER A 334 3.80 -10.71 13.45
CA SER A 334 4.55 -10.60 12.21
C SER A 334 6.00 -11.03 12.42
N VAL A 335 6.43 -12.05 11.68
CA VAL A 335 7.76 -12.67 11.81
C VAL A 335 8.48 -12.64 10.46
N ALA A 336 9.69 -12.10 10.46
CA ALA A 336 10.64 -12.23 9.36
C ALA A 336 11.60 -13.39 9.65
N VAL A 337 11.73 -14.35 8.74
CA VAL A 337 12.77 -15.38 8.80
C VAL A 337 13.88 -14.97 7.85
N LEU A 338 15.03 -14.59 8.42
CA LEU A 338 16.17 -14.06 7.67
C LEU A 338 17.43 -14.83 8.08
N THR A 339 18.03 -15.60 7.19
CA THR A 339 19.24 -16.37 7.49
C THR A 339 20.46 -15.47 7.65
N GLU A 340 21.23 -15.66 8.73
CA GLU A 340 22.40 -14.82 9.06
C GLU A 340 23.55 -14.93 8.07
N SER A 341 23.73 -16.12 7.49
CA SER A 341 24.78 -16.37 6.49
C SER A 341 24.50 -15.72 5.13
N ASN A 342 23.32 -15.14 4.93
CA ASN A 342 22.95 -14.51 3.67
C ASN A 342 23.09 -12.97 3.73
N HIS A 343 24.04 -12.43 2.96
CA HIS A 343 24.24 -10.99 2.85
C HIS A 343 23.00 -10.23 2.37
N PHE A 344 22.24 -10.77 1.41
CA PHE A 344 21.04 -10.10 0.89
C PHE A 344 19.97 -9.96 1.97
N GLU A 345 19.80 -10.98 2.82
CA GLU A 345 18.81 -10.97 3.89
C GLU A 345 19.26 -10.09 5.07
N SER A 346 20.57 -10.06 5.35
CA SER A 346 21.17 -9.24 6.41
C SER A 346 20.89 -7.74 6.25
N ASP A 347 20.87 -7.24 5.01
CA ASP A 347 20.56 -5.83 4.70
C ASP A 347 19.18 -5.38 5.23
N PHE A 348 18.24 -6.30 5.43
CA PHE A 348 16.89 -5.99 5.91
C PHE A 348 16.75 -6.08 7.44
N ARG A 349 17.69 -6.72 8.14
CA ARG A 349 17.57 -6.98 9.58
C ARG A 349 17.50 -5.69 10.40
N ALA A 350 18.41 -4.75 10.15
CA ALA A 350 18.44 -3.47 10.87
C ALA A 350 17.13 -2.69 10.69
N LEU A 351 16.62 -2.66 9.45
CA LEU A 351 15.38 -1.97 9.12
C LEU A 351 14.17 -2.62 9.80
N PHE A 352 13.99 -3.93 9.66
CA PHE A 352 12.86 -4.64 10.26
C PHE A 352 12.88 -4.59 11.79
N SER A 353 14.06 -4.71 12.40
CA SER A 353 14.22 -4.57 13.85
C SER A 353 13.83 -3.16 14.30
N SER A 354 14.29 -2.11 13.60
CA SER A 354 13.94 -0.73 13.94
C SER A 354 12.45 -0.42 13.81
N LEU A 355 11.75 -1.15 12.93
CA LEU A 355 10.31 -1.00 12.68
C LEU A 355 9.45 -2.00 13.47
N GLY A 356 10.06 -2.75 14.41
CA GLY A 356 9.36 -3.60 15.36
C GLY A 356 8.84 -4.93 14.81
N VAL A 357 9.41 -5.44 13.72
CA VAL A 357 9.15 -6.80 13.22
C VAL A 357 10.05 -7.79 13.94
N THR A 358 9.48 -8.90 14.40
CA THR A 358 10.25 -9.99 15.02
C THR A 358 11.09 -10.68 13.95
N ILE A 359 12.39 -10.83 14.18
CA ILE A 359 13.31 -11.50 13.25
C ILE A 359 13.80 -12.80 13.87
N LEU A 360 13.71 -13.89 13.11
CA LEU A 360 14.28 -15.18 13.44
C LEU A 360 15.29 -15.59 12.36
N SER A 361 16.27 -16.40 12.73
CA SER A 361 17.30 -16.90 11.79
C SER A 361 16.84 -18.14 11.01
N ASP A 362 15.84 -18.86 11.54
CA ASP A 362 15.40 -20.15 11.02
C ASP A 362 13.91 -20.39 11.31
N PHE A 363 13.24 -21.12 10.41
CA PHE A 363 11.82 -21.45 10.54
C PHE A 363 11.52 -22.36 11.74
N ASN A 364 12.46 -23.19 12.19
CA ASN A 364 12.27 -24.07 13.36
C ASN A 364 12.07 -23.27 14.65
N ALA A 365 12.70 -22.10 14.77
CA ALA A 365 12.50 -21.23 15.93
C ALA A 365 11.04 -20.76 16.08
N ILE A 366 10.25 -20.76 15.00
CA ILE A 366 8.82 -20.47 15.04
C ILE A 366 8.05 -21.60 15.73
N LEU A 367 8.38 -22.84 15.37
CA LEU A 367 7.72 -24.03 15.89
C LEU A 367 7.91 -24.19 17.39
N ASP A 368 9.08 -23.82 17.90
CA ASP A 368 9.43 -24.02 19.31
C ASP A 368 8.94 -22.87 20.20
N GLY A 369 8.86 -21.65 19.66
CA GLY A 369 8.62 -20.44 20.46
C GLY A 369 7.24 -19.80 20.30
N TYR A 370 6.50 -20.10 19.23
CA TYR A 370 5.32 -19.29 18.87
C TYR A 370 4.10 -20.07 18.39
N LEU A 371 4.25 -21.36 18.06
CA LEU A 371 3.15 -22.24 17.68
C LEU A 371 3.04 -23.36 18.71
N HIS A 372 2.47 -23.05 19.87
CA HIS A 372 2.04 -24.08 20.83
C HIS A 372 0.80 -24.81 20.29
N ASP A 373 0.64 -26.07 20.71
CA ASP A 373 -0.43 -26.95 20.26
C ASP A 373 -1.82 -26.47 20.67
#